data_AF-A0A7S1BAA5-F1
#
_entry.id   AF-A0A7S1BAA5-F1
#
_cell.length_a   1.000
_cell.length_b   1.000
_cell.length_c   1.000
_cell.angle_alpha   90.00
_cell.angle_beta   90.00
_cell.angle_gamma   90.00
#
_symmetry.space_group_name_H-M   'P 1'
#
loop_
_entity.id
_entity.type
_entity.pdbx_description
1 polymer ?
#
loop_
_entity_poly.entity_id
_entity_poly.type
_entity_poly.pdbx_seq_one_letter_code
_entity_poly.pdbx_strand_id
1 'polypeptide(L)'
;FDNEEPRHVLFSAHGVPASYIAAGDPYQEQIQECVDAIGKTLPDDVTVHLSYQSRVGPIEWLRPYTDDKLVELGEEMGVKNLVVVPISFVSEHIETLEEMDMEYKEVAEEAGITNWKRCPALNTSPAFLSDMADLIAESLSGPTQSVSEACVANNVNLDVSGDATGSTSSGGSTGRRPEVDLNGIMGMKDVERINGQFAMVGVVGTVLWEALSGKGLLHMFGL
;
A
#
# COMPACT_ATOMS: atom_id res chain seq x y z
N PHE A 1 13.37 -23.33 2.81
CA PHE A 1 13.23 -23.89 4.16
C PHE A 1 13.85 -25.28 4.11
N ASP A 2 14.38 -25.81 5.22
CA ASP A 2 15.16 -27.06 5.22
C ASP A 2 14.27 -28.33 5.30
N ASN A 3 12.95 -28.16 5.24
CA ASN A 3 11.90 -29.17 5.36
C ASN A 3 11.14 -29.36 4.03
N GLU A 4 10.65 -30.59 3.80
CA GLU A 4 9.92 -31.01 2.58
C GLU A 4 8.44 -30.58 2.55
N GLU A 5 8.00 -29.72 3.45
CA GLU A 5 6.60 -29.26 3.48
C GLU A 5 6.28 -28.32 2.30
N PRO A 6 5.01 -28.30 1.83
CA PRO A 6 4.56 -27.39 0.78
C PRO A 6 4.96 -25.95 1.07
N ARG A 7 5.41 -25.24 0.04
CA ARG A 7 5.89 -23.87 0.17
C ARG A 7 4.75 -22.92 -0.13
N HIS A 8 4.41 -22.07 0.83
CA HIS A 8 3.34 -21.08 0.65
C HIS A 8 3.94 -19.70 0.40
N VAL A 9 3.38 -19.00 -0.58
CA VAL A 9 3.67 -17.58 -0.84
C VAL A 9 2.38 -16.80 -0.69
N LEU A 10 2.38 -15.80 0.19
CA LEU A 10 1.28 -14.84 0.35
C LEU A 10 1.70 -13.50 -0.23
N PHE A 11 1.05 -13.07 -1.30
CA PHE A 11 1.15 -11.69 -1.78
C PHE A 11 0.21 -10.83 -0.92
N SER A 12 0.78 -9.82 -0.26
CA SER A 12 0.03 -8.83 0.52
C SER A 12 0.03 -7.52 -0.24
N ALA A 13 -1.15 -7.05 -0.61
CA ALA A 13 -1.37 -5.76 -1.27
C ALA A 13 -2.05 -4.81 -0.29
N HIS A 14 -1.84 -3.50 -0.42
CA HIS A 14 -2.58 -2.54 0.40
C HIS A 14 -4.07 -2.60 0.07
N GLY A 15 -4.92 -2.66 1.09
CA GLY A 15 -6.37 -2.67 0.90
C GLY A 15 -6.86 -1.36 0.28
N VAL A 16 -8.00 -1.43 -0.38
CA VAL A 16 -8.77 -0.23 -0.75
C VAL A 16 -10.20 -0.42 -0.28
N PRO A 17 -10.96 0.67 -0.03
CA PRO A 17 -12.39 0.56 0.23
C PRO A 17 -13.08 -0.25 -0.87
N ALA A 18 -13.95 -1.19 -0.49
CA ALA A 18 -14.67 -2.03 -1.46
C ALA A 18 -15.55 -1.21 -2.41
N SER A 19 -15.97 -0.01 -1.97
CA SER A 19 -16.71 0.94 -2.79
C SER A 19 -15.93 1.45 -4.00
N TYR A 20 -14.59 1.50 -3.96
CA TYR A 20 -13.76 1.95 -5.09
C TYR A 20 -13.78 0.90 -6.20
N ILE A 21 -13.63 -0.37 -5.83
CA ILE A 21 -13.76 -1.48 -6.78
C ILE A 21 -15.16 -1.51 -7.38
N ALA A 22 -16.20 -1.35 -6.55
CA ALA A 22 -17.58 -1.27 -7.02
C ALA A 22 -17.85 -0.07 -7.96
N ALA A 23 -17.06 1.01 -7.82
CA ALA A 23 -17.10 2.17 -8.69
C ALA A 23 -16.30 2.01 -9.99
N GLY A 24 -15.62 0.86 -10.19
CA GLY A 24 -14.88 0.54 -11.41
C GLY A 24 -13.38 0.82 -11.32
N ASP A 25 -12.81 0.93 -10.12
CA ASP A 25 -11.36 0.99 -9.94
C ASP A 25 -10.70 -0.34 -10.38
N PRO A 26 -9.71 -0.32 -11.29
CA PRO A 26 -9.09 -1.53 -11.84
C PRO A 26 -8.07 -2.19 -10.89
N TYR A 27 -7.82 -1.59 -9.71
CA TYR A 27 -6.76 -2.01 -8.80
C TYR A 27 -6.78 -3.51 -8.48
N GLN A 28 -7.95 -4.07 -8.14
CA GLN A 28 -8.05 -5.49 -7.78
C GLN A 28 -7.65 -6.39 -8.95
N GLU A 29 -8.12 -6.09 -10.16
CA GLU A 29 -7.83 -6.86 -11.37
C GLU A 29 -6.32 -6.81 -11.68
N GLN A 30 -5.71 -5.63 -11.65
CA GLN A 30 -4.28 -5.45 -11.92
C GLN A 30 -3.39 -6.18 -10.90
N ILE A 31 -3.78 -6.17 -9.62
CA ILE A 31 -3.06 -6.94 -8.58
C ILE A 31 -3.17 -8.43 -8.85
N GLN A 32 -4.37 -8.94 -9.17
CA GLN A 32 -4.56 -10.35 -9.47
C GLN A 32 -3.78 -10.78 -10.72
N GLU A 33 -3.79 -9.98 -11.79
CA GLU A 33 -3.01 -10.24 -13.00
C GLU A 33 -1.50 -10.29 -12.72
N CYS A 34 -1.00 -9.37 -11.88
CA CYS A 34 0.40 -9.35 -11.48
C CYS A 34 0.77 -10.60 -10.67
N VAL A 35 -0.06 -10.97 -9.69
CA VAL A 35 0.13 -12.19 -8.89
C VAL A 35 0.09 -13.44 -9.76
N ASP A 36 -0.83 -13.52 -10.71
CA ASP A 36 -0.95 -14.65 -11.64
C ASP A 36 0.28 -14.74 -12.57
N ALA A 37 0.80 -13.60 -13.04
CA ALA A 37 2.01 -13.54 -13.86
C ALA A 37 3.24 -14.02 -13.08
N ILE A 38 3.40 -13.58 -11.83
CA ILE A 38 4.50 -14.02 -10.96
C ILE A 38 4.32 -15.50 -10.61
N GLY A 39 3.11 -15.93 -10.26
CA GLY A 39 2.80 -17.31 -9.88
C GLY A 39 3.20 -18.33 -10.96
N LYS A 40 3.03 -17.99 -12.24
CA LYS A 40 3.49 -18.83 -13.38
C LYS A 40 5.00 -19.01 -13.46
N THR A 41 5.78 -18.18 -12.79
CA THR A 41 7.25 -18.28 -12.73
C THR A 41 7.76 -19.07 -11.53
N LEU A 42 6.88 -19.35 -10.56
CA LEU A 42 7.22 -20.10 -9.35
C LEU A 42 7.21 -21.61 -9.63
N PRO A 43 7.97 -22.40 -8.84
CA PRO A 43 7.91 -23.86 -8.92
C PRO A 43 6.50 -24.42 -8.67
N ASP A 44 6.17 -25.55 -9.30
CA ASP A 44 4.85 -26.19 -9.21
C ASP A 44 4.44 -26.61 -7.78
N ASP A 45 5.40 -26.78 -6.87
CA ASP A 45 5.16 -27.13 -5.47
C ASP A 45 4.90 -25.91 -4.56
N VAL A 46 4.83 -24.70 -5.13
CA VAL A 46 4.50 -23.47 -4.43
C VAL A 46 3.00 -23.17 -4.53
N THR A 47 2.33 -23.03 -3.40
CA THR A 47 0.94 -22.57 -3.33
C THR A 47 0.91 -21.05 -3.14
N VAL A 48 0.24 -20.35 -4.05
CA VAL A 48 0.10 -18.88 -4.05
C VAL A 48 -1.21 -18.45 -3.38
N HIS A 49 -1.13 -17.41 -2.56
CA HIS A 49 -2.23 -16.75 -1.88
C HIS A 49 -2.16 -15.24 -2.12
N LEU A 50 -3.31 -14.55 -2.07
CA LEU A 50 -3.41 -13.10 -2.13
C LEU A 50 -4.29 -12.61 -0.98
N SER A 51 -3.85 -11.53 -0.32
CA SER A 51 -4.63 -10.81 0.69
C SER A 51 -4.38 -9.30 0.64
N TYR A 52 -5.21 -8.57 1.38
CA TYR A 52 -5.20 -7.12 1.44
C TYR A 52 -5.00 -6.64 2.88
N GLN A 53 -4.02 -5.76 3.08
CA GLN A 53 -3.60 -5.25 4.39
C GLN A 53 -4.06 -3.81 4.67
N SER A 54 -3.70 -3.27 5.84
CA SER A 54 -3.79 -1.85 6.18
C SER A 54 -5.22 -1.26 6.11
N ARG A 55 -6.23 -2.02 6.55
CA ARG A 55 -7.61 -1.52 6.65
C ARG A 55 -7.75 -0.56 7.82
N VAL A 56 -8.44 0.57 7.61
CA VAL A 56 -8.66 1.59 8.64
C VAL A 56 -10.13 1.99 8.72
N GLY A 57 -10.63 2.15 9.95
CA GLY A 57 -11.98 2.64 10.20
C GLY A 57 -13.09 1.61 9.92
N PRO A 58 -14.36 2.03 10.04
CA PRO A 58 -15.50 1.11 10.07
C PRO A 58 -16.09 0.75 8.70
N ILE A 59 -15.46 1.18 7.60
CA ILE A 59 -15.96 0.93 6.25
C ILE A 59 -15.58 -0.48 5.78
N GLU A 60 -16.26 -0.98 4.74
CA GLU A 60 -15.88 -2.25 4.14
C GLU A 60 -14.68 -2.06 3.20
N TRP A 61 -13.67 -2.91 3.40
CA TRP A 61 -12.43 -2.93 2.62
C TRP A 61 -12.38 -4.19 1.74
N LEU A 62 -11.51 -4.14 0.74
CA LEU A 62 -11.26 -5.27 -0.15
C LEU A 62 -10.74 -6.48 0.63
N ARG A 63 -11.27 -7.67 0.29
CA ARG A 63 -11.00 -8.95 0.95
C ARG A 63 -10.29 -9.92 0.01
N PRO A 64 -9.57 -10.93 0.53
CA PRO A 64 -9.43 -11.32 1.94
C PRO A 64 -8.46 -10.43 2.72
N TYR A 65 -8.68 -10.28 4.02
CA TYR A 65 -7.81 -9.47 4.89
C TYR A 65 -6.56 -10.25 5.29
N THR A 66 -5.41 -9.58 5.36
CA THR A 66 -4.12 -10.26 5.62
C THR A 66 -4.09 -10.93 6.99
N ASP A 67 -4.54 -10.28 8.06
CA ASP A 67 -4.68 -10.87 9.40
C ASP A 67 -5.55 -12.13 9.40
N ASP A 68 -6.77 -12.05 8.84
CA ASP A 68 -7.68 -13.19 8.76
C ASP A 68 -7.08 -14.34 7.93
N LYS A 69 -6.38 -14.01 6.84
CA LYS A 69 -5.75 -15.00 5.95
C LYS A 69 -4.60 -15.74 6.63
N LEU A 70 -3.85 -15.06 7.49
CA LEU A 70 -2.76 -15.68 8.26
C LEU A 70 -3.28 -16.70 9.27
N VAL A 71 -4.39 -16.38 9.94
CA VAL A 71 -5.07 -17.32 10.84
C VAL A 71 -5.57 -18.54 10.07
N GLU A 72 -6.25 -18.33 8.93
CA GLU A 72 -6.71 -19.42 8.04
C GLU A 72 -5.54 -20.33 7.62
N LEU A 73 -4.42 -19.74 7.19
CA LEU A 73 -3.25 -20.50 6.73
C LEU A 73 -2.60 -21.30 7.87
N GLY A 74 -2.42 -20.68 9.04
CA GLY A 74 -1.75 -21.32 10.17
C GLY A 74 -2.62 -22.38 10.86
N GLU A 75 -3.83 -21.99 11.25
CA GLU A 75 -4.70 -22.82 12.10
C GLU A 75 -5.51 -23.84 11.29
N GLU A 76 -6.13 -23.42 10.19
CA GLU A 76 -7.04 -24.29 9.42
C GLU A 76 -6.26 -25.17 8.43
N MET A 77 -5.28 -24.59 7.72
CA MET A 77 -4.50 -25.29 6.70
C MET A 77 -3.22 -25.92 7.26
N GLY A 78 -2.81 -25.57 8.48
CA GLY A 78 -1.61 -26.13 9.11
C GLY A 78 -0.29 -25.67 8.49
N VAL A 79 -0.27 -24.54 7.77
CA VAL A 79 0.92 -24.02 7.10
C VAL A 79 1.99 -23.66 8.12
N LYS A 80 3.21 -24.17 7.94
CA LYS A 80 4.38 -23.81 8.76
C LYS A 80 5.38 -22.90 8.04
N ASN A 81 5.44 -23.00 6.72
CA ASN A 81 6.40 -22.30 5.87
C ASN A 81 5.71 -21.25 5.00
N LEU A 82 5.88 -19.98 5.34
CA LEU A 82 5.24 -18.88 4.62
C LEU A 82 6.26 -17.81 4.21
N VAL A 83 6.27 -17.48 2.93
CA VAL A 83 6.93 -16.28 2.40
C VAL A 83 5.86 -15.24 2.11
N VAL A 84 6.00 -14.04 2.66
CA VAL A 84 5.08 -12.93 2.39
C VAL A 84 5.75 -11.89 1.51
N VAL A 85 5.05 -11.45 0.47
CA VAL A 85 5.56 -10.55 -0.57
C VAL A 85 4.73 -9.27 -0.58
N PRO A 86 5.32 -8.09 -0.29
CA PRO A 86 4.63 -6.81 -0.49
C PRO A 86 4.55 -6.52 -1.98
N ILE A 87 3.36 -6.67 -2.58
CA ILE A 87 3.21 -6.61 -4.05
C ILE A 87 2.80 -5.23 -4.57
N SER A 88 2.14 -4.42 -3.74
CA SER A 88 1.57 -3.13 -4.17
C SER A 88 2.51 -1.95 -4.00
N PHE A 89 3.74 -2.16 -3.52
CA PHE A 89 4.73 -1.11 -3.29
C PHE A 89 6.14 -1.57 -3.63
N VAL A 90 6.94 -0.65 -4.12
CA VAL A 90 8.30 -0.93 -4.62
C VAL A 90 9.41 -0.60 -3.62
N SER A 91 9.08 0.09 -2.51
CA SER A 91 10.04 0.51 -1.48
C SER A 91 9.59 0.09 -0.10
N GLU A 92 10.50 0.05 0.86
CA GLU A 92 10.14 -0.15 2.28
C GLU A 92 9.39 1.07 2.84
N HIS A 93 8.39 0.81 3.68
CA HIS A 93 7.50 1.81 4.31
C HIS A 93 6.92 1.22 5.60
N ILE A 94 6.02 1.93 6.29
CA ILE A 94 5.53 1.50 7.62
C ILE A 94 4.79 0.16 7.52
N GLU A 95 4.04 -0.03 6.45
CA GLU A 95 3.29 -1.22 6.08
C GLU A 95 4.18 -2.46 5.89
N THR A 96 5.46 -2.31 5.55
CA THR A 96 6.39 -3.45 5.44
C THR A 96 7.23 -3.66 6.69
N LEU A 97 7.73 -2.58 7.29
CA LEU A 97 8.69 -2.64 8.39
C LEU A 97 8.02 -2.83 9.76
N GLU A 98 6.78 -2.40 9.90
CA GLU A 98 6.03 -2.47 11.15
C GLU A 98 4.91 -3.49 11.00
N GLU A 99 3.97 -3.25 10.07
CA GLU A 99 2.78 -4.11 9.94
C GLU A 99 3.17 -5.54 9.54
N MET A 100 4.04 -5.74 8.53
CA MET A 100 4.46 -7.09 8.14
C MET A 100 5.53 -7.72 9.04
N ASP A 101 6.58 -6.97 9.39
CA ASP A 101 7.73 -7.53 10.13
C ASP A 101 7.47 -7.67 11.64
N MET A 102 6.46 -6.98 12.17
CA MET A 102 6.07 -7.03 13.58
C MET A 102 4.65 -7.60 13.73
N GLU A 103 3.61 -6.85 13.34
CA GLU A 103 2.22 -7.20 13.69
C GLU A 103 1.77 -8.52 13.03
N TYR A 104 1.86 -8.64 11.71
CA TYR A 104 1.48 -9.85 10.98
C TYR A 104 2.39 -11.02 11.25
N LYS A 105 3.66 -10.76 11.53
CA LYS A 105 4.56 -11.82 11.94
C LYS A 105 4.11 -12.42 13.29
N GLU A 106 3.70 -11.60 14.24
CA GLU A 106 3.15 -12.05 15.52
C GLU A 106 1.87 -12.86 15.31
N VAL A 107 0.92 -12.36 14.50
CA VAL A 107 -0.32 -13.09 14.14
C VAL A 107 0.00 -14.44 13.50
N ALA A 108 0.96 -14.49 12.58
CA ALA A 108 1.36 -15.72 11.92
C ALA A 108 1.98 -16.73 12.89
N GLU A 109 2.86 -16.27 13.79
CA GLU A 109 3.48 -17.10 14.82
C GLU A 109 2.44 -17.67 15.79
N GLU A 110 1.46 -16.86 16.21
CA GLU A 110 0.33 -17.29 17.04
C GLU A 110 -0.56 -18.32 16.35
N ALA A 111 -0.82 -18.15 15.05
CA ALA A 111 -1.53 -19.12 14.21
C ALA A 111 -0.71 -20.40 13.93
N GLY A 112 0.55 -20.45 14.38
CA GLY A 112 1.42 -21.62 14.29
C GLY A 112 2.26 -21.70 13.03
N ILE A 113 2.41 -20.61 12.26
CA ILE A 113 3.37 -20.47 11.17
C ILE A 113 4.74 -20.18 11.78
N THR A 114 5.62 -21.20 11.82
CA THR A 114 6.90 -21.12 12.53
C THR A 114 8.04 -20.62 11.65
N ASN A 115 7.89 -20.68 10.32
CA ASN A 115 8.90 -20.26 9.36
C ASN A 115 8.35 -19.12 8.48
N TRP A 116 8.30 -17.92 9.08
CA TRP A 116 7.95 -16.68 8.41
C TRP A 116 9.15 -16.04 7.71
N LYS A 117 8.98 -15.62 6.46
CA LYS A 117 9.94 -14.75 5.75
C LYS A 117 9.21 -13.68 4.97
N ARG A 118 9.63 -12.43 5.11
CA ARG A 118 9.20 -11.35 4.21
C ARG A 118 10.18 -11.21 3.06
N CYS A 119 9.65 -11.08 1.84
CA CYS A 119 10.43 -10.65 0.69
C CYS A 119 10.76 -9.16 0.81
N PRO A 120 12.03 -8.73 0.66
CA PRO A 120 12.38 -7.32 0.61
C PRO A 120 11.63 -6.61 -0.52
N ALA A 121 11.26 -5.35 -0.31
CA ALA A 121 10.77 -4.51 -1.38
C ALA A 121 11.88 -4.31 -2.45
N LEU A 122 11.46 -3.99 -3.68
CA LEU A 122 12.38 -3.87 -4.82
C LEU A 122 13.49 -2.84 -4.60
N ASN A 123 13.19 -1.75 -3.90
CA ASN A 123 14.10 -0.66 -3.55
C ASN A 123 14.97 -0.25 -4.75
N THR A 124 16.29 -0.42 -4.63
CA THR A 124 17.28 -0.09 -5.66
C THR A 124 17.79 -1.31 -6.42
N SER A 125 16.97 -2.36 -6.51
CA SER A 125 17.28 -3.56 -7.30
C SER A 125 17.73 -3.17 -8.71
N PRO A 126 18.95 -3.57 -9.15
CA PRO A 126 19.44 -3.23 -10.47
C PRO A 126 18.55 -3.70 -11.61
N ALA A 127 17.90 -4.87 -11.44
CA ALA A 127 16.96 -5.40 -12.42
C ALA A 127 15.72 -4.51 -12.52
N PHE A 128 15.11 -4.15 -11.38
CA PHE A 128 13.94 -3.27 -11.34
C PHE A 128 14.23 -1.88 -11.96
N LEU A 129 15.40 -1.31 -11.65
CA LEU A 129 15.80 -0.02 -12.22
C LEU A 129 16.05 -0.11 -13.73
N SER A 130 16.56 -1.24 -14.23
CA SER A 130 16.69 -1.51 -15.66
C SER A 130 15.31 -1.60 -16.32
N ASP A 131 14.39 -2.38 -15.74
CA ASP A 131 13.05 -2.57 -16.28
C ASP A 131 12.26 -1.24 -16.31
N MET A 132 12.43 -0.38 -15.30
CA MET A 132 11.87 0.97 -15.33
C MET A 132 12.43 1.83 -16.47
N ALA A 133 13.73 1.72 -16.75
CA ALA A 133 14.35 2.46 -17.85
C ALA A 133 13.82 1.96 -19.20
N ASP A 134 13.67 0.66 -19.35
CA ASP A 134 13.10 0.03 -20.55
C ASP A 134 11.64 0.44 -20.74
N LEU A 135 10.82 0.43 -19.67
CA LEU A 135 9.43 0.89 -19.70
C LEU A 135 9.31 2.35 -20.15
N ILE A 136 10.22 3.23 -19.70
CA ILE A 136 10.26 4.63 -20.16
C ILE A 136 10.63 4.70 -21.65
N ALA A 137 11.65 3.94 -22.08
CA ALA A 137 12.07 3.92 -23.48
C ALA A 137 10.95 3.42 -24.42
N GLU A 138 10.24 2.37 -24.02
CA GLU A 138 9.07 1.84 -24.72
C GLU A 138 7.93 2.87 -24.77
N SER A 139 7.62 3.51 -23.64
CA SER A 139 6.59 4.54 -23.55
C SER A 139 6.87 5.74 -24.48
N LEU A 140 8.14 6.16 -24.59
CA LEU A 140 8.56 7.21 -25.52
C LEU A 140 8.42 6.81 -27.00
N SER A 141 8.43 5.52 -27.31
CA SER A 141 8.19 5.01 -28.66
C SER A 141 6.70 4.81 -28.98
N GLY A 142 5.86 4.84 -27.94
CA GLY A 142 4.41 4.69 -28.04
C GLY A 142 3.66 5.95 -28.47
N PRO A 143 2.33 5.86 -28.58
CA PRO A 143 1.50 7.02 -28.92
C PRO A 143 1.52 8.06 -27.79
N THR A 144 1.79 9.32 -28.15
CA THR A 144 1.69 10.44 -27.21
C THR A 144 0.26 10.57 -26.68
N GLN A 145 0.10 10.64 -25.37
CA GLN A 145 -1.16 10.99 -24.71
C GLN A 145 -1.02 12.35 -24.03
N SER A 146 -2.05 13.18 -24.15
CA SER A 146 -2.18 14.36 -23.31
C SER A 146 -2.43 13.96 -21.86
N VAL A 147 -2.05 14.85 -20.93
CA VAL A 147 -2.33 14.65 -19.50
C VAL A 147 -3.83 14.45 -19.26
N SER A 148 -4.69 15.20 -19.97
CA SER A 148 -6.14 15.07 -19.86
C SER A 148 -6.65 13.69 -20.29
N GLU A 149 -6.16 13.15 -21.40
CA GLU A 149 -6.51 11.80 -21.86
C GLU A 149 -6.07 10.74 -20.85
N ALA A 150 -4.86 10.85 -20.31
CA ALA A 150 -4.35 9.94 -19.30
C ALA A 150 -5.17 10.02 -17.99
N CYS A 151 -5.58 11.21 -17.57
CA CYS A 151 -6.40 11.40 -16.38
C CYS A 151 -7.79 10.76 -16.55
N VAL A 152 -8.46 11.00 -17.68
CA VAL A 152 -9.74 10.39 -18.00
C VAL A 152 -9.64 8.86 -18.04
N ALA A 153 -8.59 8.32 -18.67
CA ALA A 153 -8.38 6.88 -18.74
C ALA A 153 -8.17 6.22 -17.37
N ASN A 154 -7.67 6.96 -16.38
CA ASN A 154 -7.38 6.47 -15.03
C ASN A 154 -8.42 6.94 -13.98
N ASN A 155 -9.63 7.32 -14.41
CA ASN A 155 -10.70 7.82 -13.54
C ASN A 155 -10.29 9.02 -12.66
N VAL A 156 -9.29 9.80 -13.09
CA VAL A 156 -8.87 11.03 -12.43
C VAL A 156 -9.54 12.21 -13.13
N ASN A 157 -10.37 12.95 -12.41
CA ASN A 157 -10.95 14.17 -12.91
C ASN A 157 -10.01 15.35 -12.66
N LEU A 158 -9.07 15.56 -13.58
CA LEU A 158 -8.21 16.74 -13.62
C LEU A 158 -8.70 17.67 -14.73
N ASP A 159 -9.35 18.77 -14.35
CA ASP A 159 -9.68 19.84 -15.28
C ASP A 159 -8.42 20.63 -15.65
N VAL A 160 -7.81 20.27 -16.78
CA VAL A 160 -6.61 20.94 -17.33
C VAL A 160 -7.00 22.01 -18.37
N SER A 161 -8.26 22.48 -18.39
CA SER A 161 -8.74 23.49 -19.36
C SER A 161 -8.28 24.93 -19.05
N GLY A 162 -6.98 25.10 -18.79
CA GLY A 162 -6.29 26.39 -18.76
C GLY A 162 -5.28 26.50 -19.91
N ASP A 163 -5.72 27.13 -21.01
CA ASP A 163 -4.94 27.71 -22.11
C ASP A 163 -3.86 26.85 -22.80
N ALA A 164 -4.25 26.16 -23.88
CA ALA A 164 -3.33 25.77 -24.95
C ALA A 164 -3.99 25.86 -26.35
N THR A 165 -4.66 26.98 -26.64
CA THR A 165 -4.93 27.41 -28.03
C THR A 165 -4.29 28.77 -28.26
N GLY A 166 -3.03 28.77 -28.69
CA GLY A 166 -2.34 30.01 -29.05
C GLY A 166 -0.96 29.75 -29.64
N SER A 167 -0.87 29.69 -30.97
CA SER A 167 0.39 29.74 -31.67
C SER A 167 1.08 31.12 -31.48
N THR A 168 2.39 31.08 -31.28
CA THR A 168 3.42 32.11 -31.52
C THR A 168 3.64 33.27 -30.53
N SER A 169 4.95 33.43 -30.24
CA SER A 169 5.71 34.65 -29.94
C SER A 169 5.99 35.00 -28.47
N SER A 170 7.27 35.36 -28.30
CA SER A 170 7.97 35.90 -27.15
C SER A 170 7.24 37.05 -26.42
N GLY A 171 7.30 37.04 -25.08
CA GLY A 171 7.04 38.24 -24.28
C GLY A 171 6.71 37.90 -22.85
N GLY A 172 7.59 38.26 -21.92
CA GLY A 172 7.33 38.12 -20.48
C GLY A 172 6.14 38.97 -20.04
N SER A 173 5.28 38.40 -19.21
CA SER A 173 4.39 39.13 -18.32
C SER A 173 3.84 38.20 -17.25
N THR A 174 3.89 38.70 -16.02
CA THR A 174 3.44 38.13 -14.76
C THR A 174 1.94 37.75 -14.79
N GLY A 175 1.62 36.46 -14.81
CA GLY A 175 0.25 35.93 -14.73
C GLY A 175 0.06 35.10 -13.45
N ARG A 176 -0.98 35.42 -12.68
CA ARG A 176 -1.33 34.86 -11.37
C ARG A 176 -1.54 33.33 -11.45
N ARG A 177 -1.01 32.58 -10.48
CA ARG A 177 -1.24 31.12 -10.34
C ARG A 177 -2.75 30.84 -10.26
N PRO A 178 -3.26 29.79 -10.91
CA PRO A 178 -4.64 29.36 -10.73
C PRO A 178 -4.83 28.86 -9.29
N GLU A 179 -5.94 29.28 -8.69
CA GLU A 179 -6.35 28.89 -7.34
C GLU A 179 -7.03 27.52 -7.42
N VAL A 180 -6.42 26.53 -6.77
CA VAL A 180 -6.96 25.17 -6.66
C VAL A 180 -8.17 25.22 -5.72
N ASP A 181 -9.34 24.77 -6.18
CA ASP A 181 -10.50 24.60 -5.30
C ASP A 181 -10.24 23.43 -4.33
N LEU A 182 -9.75 23.78 -3.15
CA LEU A 182 -9.37 22.85 -2.11
C LEU A 182 -10.57 22.21 -1.41
N ASN A 183 -11.79 22.74 -1.56
CA ASN A 183 -12.92 22.39 -0.69
C ASN A 183 -13.40 20.93 -0.83
N GLY A 184 -13.24 20.30 -2.00
CA GLY A 184 -13.58 18.88 -2.21
C GLY A 184 -12.50 17.89 -1.75
N ILE A 185 -11.23 18.32 -1.70
CA ILE A 185 -10.08 17.51 -1.26
C ILE A 185 -9.82 17.72 0.26
N MET A 186 -10.36 18.79 0.83
CA MET A 186 -10.23 19.14 2.25
C MET A 186 -10.94 18.11 3.16
N GLY A 187 -12.05 17.53 2.73
CA GLY A 187 -12.86 16.64 3.59
C GLY A 187 -12.16 15.37 4.07
N MET A 188 -11.30 14.75 3.25
CA MET A 188 -10.54 13.55 3.64
C MET A 188 -9.19 13.91 4.29
N LYS A 189 -8.52 14.96 3.78
CA LYS A 189 -7.29 15.49 4.39
C LYS A 189 -7.51 16.01 5.81
N ASP A 190 -8.69 16.58 6.09
CA ASP A 190 -9.04 17.09 7.41
C ASP A 190 -9.30 15.96 8.39
N VAL A 191 -9.97 14.87 8.00
CA VAL A 191 -10.21 13.72 8.90
C VAL A 191 -8.91 13.02 9.26
N GLU A 192 -8.00 12.81 8.31
CA GLU A 192 -6.67 12.24 8.57
C GLU A 192 -5.78 13.18 9.38
N ARG A 193 -5.82 14.49 9.12
CA ARG A 193 -5.13 15.49 9.97
C ARG A 193 -5.69 15.52 11.38
N ILE A 194 -7.00 15.46 11.53
CA ILE A 194 -7.69 15.55 12.83
C ILE A 194 -7.36 14.29 13.66
N ASN A 195 -7.44 13.11 13.07
CA ASN A 195 -7.07 11.86 13.73
C ASN A 195 -5.58 11.84 14.09
N GLY A 196 -4.69 12.24 13.16
CA GLY A 196 -3.26 12.35 13.41
C GLY A 196 -2.91 13.40 14.47
N GLN A 197 -3.62 14.52 14.53
CA GLN A 197 -3.45 15.56 15.55
C GLN A 197 -3.92 15.08 16.93
N PHE A 198 -5.06 14.38 17.02
CA PHE A 198 -5.51 13.80 18.29
C PHE A 198 -4.56 12.72 18.80
N ALA A 199 -4.04 11.86 17.92
CA ALA A 199 -3.03 10.86 18.28
C ALA A 199 -1.74 11.52 18.78
N MET A 200 -1.23 12.53 18.07
CA MET A 200 -0.04 13.29 18.49
C MET A 200 -0.22 14.04 19.81
N VAL A 201 -1.40 14.64 20.04
CA VAL A 201 -1.71 15.30 21.32
C VAL A 201 -1.79 14.26 22.45
N GLY A 202 -2.33 13.07 22.18
CA GLY A 202 -2.35 11.95 23.13
C GLY A 202 -0.94 11.50 23.51
N VAL A 203 -0.07 11.26 22.53
CA VAL A 203 1.33 10.85 22.77
C VAL A 203 2.12 11.93 23.51
N VAL A 204 2.05 13.19 23.04
CA VAL A 204 2.75 14.32 23.67
C VAL A 204 2.23 14.56 25.08
N GLY A 205 0.91 14.43 25.30
CA GLY A 205 0.29 14.53 26.61
C GLY A 205 0.76 13.44 27.57
N THR A 206 0.83 12.19 27.12
CA THR A 206 1.34 11.06 27.91
C THR A 206 2.81 11.27 28.28
N VAL A 207 3.66 11.63 27.32
CA VAL A 207 5.09 11.89 27.56
C VAL A 207 5.31 13.07 28.50
N LEU A 208 4.56 14.16 28.35
CA LEU A 208 4.62 15.31 29.26
C LEU A 208 4.13 14.94 30.66
N TRP A 209 3.05 14.16 30.76
CA TRP A 209 2.54 13.69 32.03
C TRP A 209 3.58 12.82 32.75
N GLU A 210 4.20 11.86 32.05
CA GLU A 210 5.26 11.01 32.61
C GLU A 210 6.48 11.83 33.03
N ALA A 211 6.90 12.81 32.21
CA ALA A 211 8.02 13.69 32.52
C ALA A 211 7.76 14.60 33.74
N LEU A 212 6.52 15.07 33.92
CA LEU A 212 6.14 15.97 35.02
C LEU A 212 5.79 15.24 36.32
N SER A 213 5.20 14.05 36.22
CA SER A 213 4.70 13.31 37.39
C SER A 213 5.70 12.25 37.88
N GLY A 214 6.72 11.91 37.09
CA GLY A 214 7.74 10.91 37.43
C GLY A 214 7.18 9.50 37.63
N LYS A 215 5.96 9.23 37.14
CA LYS A 215 5.26 7.95 37.24
C LYS A 215 4.85 7.52 35.84
N GLY A 216 5.44 6.44 35.34
CA GLY A 216 5.07 5.83 34.06
C GLY A 216 3.62 5.32 34.11
N LEU A 217 2.84 5.58 33.06
CA LEU A 217 1.42 5.25 33.02
C LEU A 217 1.17 3.73 33.07
N LEU A 218 2.15 2.94 32.64
CA LEU A 218 2.12 1.47 32.71
C LEU A 218 2.10 0.95 34.16
N HIS A 219 2.71 1.68 35.10
CA HIS A 219 2.78 1.25 36.50
C HIS A 219 1.48 1.51 37.29
N MET A 220 0.52 2.24 36.71
CA MET A 220 -0.79 2.55 37.33
C MET A 220 -1.86 1.50 36.98
N PHE A 221 -1.68 0.75 35.90
CA PHE A 221 -2.54 -0.37 35.50
C PHE A 221 -2.01 -1.74 35.95
N GLY A 222 -0.86 -1.79 36.64
CA GLY A 222 -0.32 -3.03 37.20
C GLY A 222 0.21 -4.01 36.15
N LEU A 223 0.80 -3.49 35.06
CA LEU A 223 1.75 -4.22 34.20
C LEU A 223 3.17 -3.74 34.50
#